data_AF-A0A661MJM9-F1
#
_entry.id   AF-A0A661MJM9-F1
#
_cell.length_a   1.000
_cell.length_b   1.000
_cell.length_c   1.000
_cell.angle_alpha   90.00
_cell.angle_beta   90.00
_cell.angle_gamma   90.00
#
_symmetry.space_group_name_H-M   'P 1'
#
loop_
_entity.id
_entity.type
_entity.pdbx_description
1 polymer ?
#
loop_
_entity_poly.entity_id
_entity_poly.type
_entity_poly.pdbx_seq_one_letter_code
_entity_poly.pdbx_strand_id
1 'polypeptide(L)'
;MMGPIWMTLLLVSTLGFFSWSVFRRLRQLKVGVPDPRFSWTGEQIADRTKTLLVYVFGQKRMPNYTLAGFAHMGIFVAFMVLLFNSLMLWGRGFDIGFDFWGLLSTNHLLGKVYSLVKELAAFAAIVGSFVFLYLRWVKRGEDSGDPKAVKDKPRMTLGHHADRYIFTEPILILFIIITMMAADFLYVGSSLVLESRAYGEPIHAGWWEPFGGLFAHLLDNLDNGRVVTGFQHVGFWWHSAFVLIFLNILPYSKHFHVLTVIPNVFAYERRPNALPKVEDLEGKVEREESLGINQLSDLTYKHIMDLYTCTECGRCSDNCPAYITGKKLSPKHRTLAIRDHLY
;
A
#
# COMPACT_ATOMS: atom_id res chain seq x y z
N MET A 1 -6.43 25.42 -17.11
CA MET A 1 -6.04 25.97 -15.79
C MET A 1 -6.21 24.89 -14.73
N MET A 2 -5.12 24.51 -14.06
CA MET A 2 -5.20 23.69 -12.85
C MET A 2 -5.63 24.64 -11.74
N GLY A 3 -6.91 24.59 -11.38
CA GLY A 3 -7.49 25.60 -10.51
C GLY A 3 -7.13 25.35 -9.04
N PRO A 4 -6.49 26.31 -8.33
CA PRO A 4 -6.14 26.14 -6.92
C PRO A 4 -7.36 25.86 -6.04
N ILE A 5 -8.52 26.39 -6.43
CA ILE A 5 -9.82 26.13 -5.76
C ILE A 5 -10.16 24.63 -5.83
N TRP A 6 -10.06 24.01 -7.01
CA TRP A 6 -10.35 22.59 -7.19
C TRP A 6 -9.36 21.71 -6.44
N MET A 7 -8.08 22.07 -6.43
CA MET A 7 -7.07 21.34 -5.67
C MET A 7 -7.34 21.44 -4.16
N THR A 8 -7.69 22.63 -3.67
CA THR A 8 -8.06 22.85 -2.26
C THR A 8 -9.28 22.01 -1.87
N LEU A 9 -10.35 22.05 -2.68
CA LEU A 9 -11.55 21.26 -2.43
C LEU A 9 -11.26 19.76 -2.40
N LEU A 10 -10.45 19.27 -3.34
CA LEU A 10 -10.02 17.87 -3.40
C LEU A 10 -9.24 17.48 -2.14
N LEU A 11 -8.23 18.26 -1.74
CA LEU A 11 -7.40 17.97 -0.57
C LEU A 11 -8.20 18.04 0.74
N VAL A 12 -8.96 19.11 0.96
CA VAL A 12 -9.73 19.28 2.21
C VAL A 12 -10.79 18.19 2.35
N SER A 13 -11.54 17.89 1.29
CA SER A 13 -12.58 16.87 1.34
C SER A 13 -12.01 15.47 1.57
N THR A 14 -10.98 15.08 0.82
CA THR A 14 -10.42 13.72 0.89
C THR A 14 -9.56 13.50 2.13
N LEU A 15 -8.76 14.48 2.58
CA LEU A 15 -8.00 14.36 3.83
C LEU A 15 -8.91 14.47 5.06
N GLY A 16 -9.98 15.26 4.97
CA GLY A 16 -11.00 15.35 6.01
C GLY A 16 -11.74 14.01 6.19
N PHE A 17 -12.20 13.41 5.09
CA PHE A 17 -12.82 12.09 5.11
C PHE A 17 -11.86 10.99 5.59
N PHE A 18 -10.59 11.05 5.18
CA PHE A 18 -9.56 10.11 5.63
C PHE A 18 -9.32 10.22 7.14
N SER A 19 -9.18 11.44 7.65
CA SER A 19 -8.98 11.71 9.08
C SER A 19 -10.14 11.17 9.91
N TRP A 20 -11.39 11.38 9.45
CA TRP A 20 -12.57 10.81 10.07
C TRP A 20 -12.58 9.28 10.04
N SER A 21 -12.22 8.67 8.90
CA SER A 21 -12.15 7.22 8.73
C SER A 21 -11.12 6.58 9.66
N VAL A 22 -9.92 7.16 9.75
CA VAL A 22 -8.85 6.73 10.66
C VAL A 22 -9.28 6.91 12.11
N PHE A 23 -9.90 8.04 12.46
CA PHE A 23 -10.39 8.27 13.82
C PHE A 23 -11.40 7.18 14.26
N ARG A 24 -12.29 6.75 13.36
CA ARG A 24 -13.20 5.62 13.64
C ARG A 24 -12.45 4.32 13.92
N ARG A 25 -11.42 4.00 13.13
CA ARG A 25 -10.56 2.81 13.35
C ARG A 25 -9.77 2.89 14.66
N LEU A 26 -9.26 4.06 15.00
CA LEU A 26 -8.57 4.31 16.27
C LEU A 26 -9.53 4.20 17.47
N ARG A 27 -10.79 4.61 17.33
CA ARG A 27 -11.80 4.42 18.38
C ARG A 27 -12.11 2.94 18.61
N GLN A 28 -12.19 2.13 17.54
CA GLN A 28 -12.34 0.67 17.66
C GLN A 28 -11.14 0.02 18.36
N LEU A 29 -9.92 0.55 18.16
CA LEU A 29 -8.74 0.08 18.89
C LEU A 29 -8.88 0.30 20.41
N LYS A 30 -9.57 1.35 20.84
CA LYS A 30 -9.83 1.63 22.27
C LYS A 30 -10.89 0.72 22.92
N VAL A 31 -11.53 -0.17 22.16
CA VAL A 31 -12.41 -1.21 22.73
C VAL A 31 -11.60 -2.25 23.50
N GLY A 32 -10.35 -2.46 23.09
CA GLY A 32 -9.45 -3.36 23.78
C GLY A 32 -8.97 -2.81 25.12
N VAL A 33 -8.27 -3.65 25.88
CA VAL A 33 -7.58 -3.24 27.09
C VAL A 33 -6.20 -2.65 26.78
N PRO A 34 -5.69 -1.74 27.63
CA PRO A 34 -4.31 -1.31 27.58
C PRO A 34 -3.37 -2.51 27.58
N ASP A 35 -2.43 -2.54 26.65
CA ASP A 35 -1.40 -3.56 26.65
C ASP A 35 -0.29 -3.12 27.63
N PRO A 36 -0.03 -3.86 28.72
CA PRO A 36 1.07 -3.55 29.64
C PRO A 36 2.44 -3.55 28.93
N ARG A 37 2.51 -4.05 27.69
CA ARG A 37 3.71 -4.02 26.84
C ARG A 37 4.06 -2.64 26.29
N PHE A 38 3.27 -1.58 26.52
CA PHE A 38 3.58 -0.20 26.07
C PHE A 38 4.47 0.61 27.04
N SER A 39 5.12 -0.03 28.01
CA SER A 39 6.15 0.59 28.85
C SER A 39 7.55 0.22 28.34
N TRP A 40 8.14 1.04 27.47
CA TRP A 40 9.47 0.76 26.89
C TRP A 40 10.57 1.64 27.49
N THR A 41 11.73 1.03 27.72
CA THR A 41 12.96 1.76 28.05
C THR A 41 13.59 2.38 26.77
N GLY A 42 14.50 3.33 26.94
CA GLY A 42 15.19 3.98 25.81
C GLY A 42 15.92 2.99 24.89
N GLU A 43 16.59 1.98 25.46
CA GLU A 43 17.26 0.92 24.69
C GLU A 43 16.26 0.08 23.87
N GLN A 44 15.10 -0.23 24.44
CA GLN A 44 14.05 -0.97 23.73
C GLN A 44 13.49 -0.16 22.56
N ILE A 45 13.36 1.16 22.71
CA ILE A 45 12.95 2.06 21.62
C ILE A 45 13.98 2.01 20.48
N ALA A 46 15.27 2.02 20.79
CA ALA A 46 16.33 1.94 19.78
C ALA A 46 16.31 0.60 19.02
N ASP A 47 16.20 -0.54 19.71
CA ASP A 47 16.11 -1.87 19.06
C ASP A 47 14.84 -2.02 18.22
N ARG A 48 13.70 -1.52 18.70
CA ARG A 48 12.43 -1.50 17.95
C ARG A 48 12.52 -0.61 16.71
N THR A 49 13.19 0.53 16.80
CA THR A 49 13.44 1.42 15.65
C THR A 49 14.30 0.70 14.61
N LYS A 50 15.39 0.04 15.03
CA LYS A 50 16.22 -0.78 14.14
C LYS A 50 15.39 -1.90 13.49
N THR A 51 14.50 -2.53 14.25
CA THR A 51 13.57 -3.55 13.75
C THR A 51 12.68 -2.97 12.66
N LEU A 52 12.04 -1.83 12.93
CA LEU A 52 11.19 -1.14 11.97
C LEU A 52 11.96 -0.82 10.68
N LEU A 53 13.15 -0.23 10.79
CA LEU A 53 13.98 0.12 9.62
C LEU A 53 14.32 -1.11 8.77
N VAL A 54 14.75 -2.21 9.41
CA VAL A 54 15.16 -3.43 8.70
C VAL A 54 13.97 -4.18 8.09
N TYR A 55 12.84 -4.27 8.80
CA TYR A 55 11.71 -5.10 8.37
C TYR A 55 10.71 -4.35 7.48
N VAL A 56 10.45 -3.07 7.76
CA VAL A 56 9.51 -2.25 6.98
C VAL A 56 10.21 -1.64 5.77
N PHE A 57 11.26 -0.85 5.97
CA PHE A 57 11.94 -0.18 4.86
C PHE A 57 12.91 -1.12 4.14
N GLY A 58 13.64 -1.95 4.87
CA GLY A 58 14.54 -2.96 4.28
C GLY A 58 13.84 -4.19 3.68
N GLN A 59 12.52 -4.32 3.85
CA GLN A 59 11.71 -5.43 3.30
C GLN A 59 12.29 -6.84 3.55
N LYS A 60 13.03 -7.05 4.66
CA LYS A 60 13.83 -8.27 4.93
C LYS A 60 13.07 -9.60 4.78
N ARG A 61 11.75 -9.61 4.94
CA ARG A 61 10.92 -10.81 4.80
C ARG A 61 10.52 -11.14 3.35
N MET A 62 10.49 -10.17 2.45
CA MET A 62 9.94 -10.34 1.09
C MET A 62 10.80 -11.21 0.15
N PRO A 63 12.15 -11.17 0.19
CA PRO A 63 12.98 -12.04 -0.64
C PRO A 63 12.82 -13.55 -0.37
N ASN A 64 12.16 -13.93 0.74
CA ASN A 64 11.85 -15.34 1.03
C ASN A 64 10.75 -15.91 0.12
N TYR A 65 10.17 -15.10 -0.76
CA TYR A 65 9.08 -15.49 -1.65
C TYR A 65 9.48 -15.18 -3.09
N THR A 66 9.09 -16.03 -4.03
CA THR A 66 9.46 -15.89 -5.44
C THR A 66 8.77 -14.67 -6.07
N LEU A 67 7.72 -14.88 -6.83
CA LEU A 67 7.16 -13.90 -7.73
C LEU A 67 6.43 -12.78 -6.98
N ALA A 68 5.59 -13.11 -5.99
CA ALA A 68 4.91 -12.11 -5.17
C ALA A 68 5.86 -11.28 -4.29
N GLY A 69 6.99 -11.84 -3.86
CA GLY A 69 7.97 -11.14 -3.01
C GLY A 69 8.61 -9.97 -3.75
N PHE A 70 9.18 -10.25 -4.92
CA PHE A 70 9.79 -9.22 -5.76
C PHE A 70 8.77 -8.23 -6.32
N ALA A 71 7.59 -8.69 -6.75
CA ALA A 71 6.52 -7.79 -7.19
C ALA A 71 6.08 -6.82 -6.07
N HIS A 72 5.95 -7.31 -4.84
CA HIS A 72 5.64 -6.46 -3.70
C HIS A 72 6.74 -5.44 -3.42
N MET A 73 8.01 -5.86 -3.46
CA MET A 73 9.14 -4.94 -3.26
C MET A 73 9.16 -3.83 -4.31
N GLY A 74 8.91 -4.16 -5.58
CA GLY A 74 8.81 -3.17 -6.66
C GLY A 74 7.72 -2.14 -6.40
N ILE A 75 6.52 -2.59 -6.04
CA ILE A 75 5.40 -1.69 -5.68
C ILE A 75 5.74 -0.85 -4.44
N PHE A 76 6.36 -1.43 -3.42
CA PHE A 76 6.73 -0.72 -2.19
C PHE A 76 7.74 0.39 -2.45
N VAL A 77 8.82 0.10 -3.18
CA VAL A 77 9.83 1.11 -3.57
C VAL A 77 9.16 2.20 -4.40
N ALA A 78 8.29 1.81 -5.33
CA ALA A 78 7.56 2.77 -6.13
C ALA A 78 6.68 3.69 -5.28
N PHE A 79 5.93 3.14 -4.33
CA PHE A 79 5.12 3.94 -3.42
C PHE A 79 5.97 4.96 -2.65
N MET A 80 7.15 4.58 -2.14
CA MET A 80 8.05 5.51 -1.44
C MET A 80 8.53 6.67 -2.33
N VAL A 81 8.92 6.39 -3.58
CA VAL A 81 9.41 7.42 -4.51
C VAL A 81 8.26 8.32 -5.01
N LEU A 82 7.12 7.71 -5.33
CA LEU A 82 5.98 8.38 -5.95
C LEU A 82 5.15 9.18 -4.97
N LEU A 83 5.23 8.91 -3.66
CA LEU A 83 4.64 9.77 -2.65
C LEU A 83 5.21 11.20 -2.73
N PHE A 84 6.52 11.34 -2.93
CA PHE A 84 7.13 12.66 -3.15
C PHE A 84 6.62 13.31 -4.44
N ASN A 85 6.47 12.55 -5.53
CA ASN A 85 5.91 13.06 -6.78
C ASN A 85 4.47 13.52 -6.62
N SER A 86 3.66 12.79 -5.85
CA SER A 86 2.27 13.15 -5.56
C SER A 86 2.19 14.48 -4.80
N LEU A 87 3.06 14.68 -3.81
CA LEU A 87 3.15 15.95 -3.08
C LEU A 87 3.53 17.11 -4.01
N MET A 88 4.49 16.88 -4.93
CA MET A 88 4.83 17.89 -5.95
C MET A 88 3.66 18.20 -6.88
N LEU A 89 2.96 17.19 -7.38
CA LEU A 89 1.78 17.38 -8.24
C LEU A 89 0.67 18.15 -7.53
N TRP A 90 0.41 17.87 -6.26
CA TRP A 90 -0.55 18.64 -5.48
C TRP A 90 -0.12 20.10 -5.33
N GLY A 91 1.16 20.36 -5.05
CA GLY A 91 1.73 21.70 -5.05
C GLY A 91 1.61 22.39 -6.42
N ARG A 92 1.80 21.64 -7.51
CA ARG A 92 1.59 22.11 -8.89
C ARG A 92 0.15 22.49 -9.21
N GLY A 93 -0.81 22.03 -8.41
CA GLY A 93 -2.19 22.49 -8.47
C GLY A 93 -2.40 23.93 -7.97
N PHE A 94 -1.44 24.48 -7.23
CA PHE A 94 -1.45 25.87 -6.76
C PHE A 94 -0.49 26.75 -7.55
N ASP A 95 0.72 26.24 -7.81
CA ASP A 95 1.75 26.91 -8.59
C ASP A 95 2.36 25.92 -9.57
N ILE A 96 2.18 26.14 -10.87
CA ILE A 96 2.64 25.24 -11.94
C ILE A 96 4.16 24.95 -11.82
N GLY A 97 4.94 25.91 -11.33
CA GLY A 97 6.38 25.78 -11.12
C GLY A 97 6.79 25.12 -9.81
N PHE A 98 5.84 24.64 -9.00
CA PHE A 98 6.13 24.11 -7.67
C PHE A 98 7.08 22.91 -7.74
N ASP A 99 8.12 23.02 -6.93
CA ASP A 99 9.13 22.00 -6.67
C ASP A 99 9.67 22.15 -5.23
N PHE A 100 10.30 21.11 -4.72
CA PHE A 100 10.95 21.12 -3.41
C PHE A 100 12.27 21.93 -3.47
N TRP A 101 12.16 23.25 -3.27
CA TRP A 101 13.28 24.21 -3.22
C TRP A 101 14.15 24.23 -4.50
N GLY A 102 13.59 23.83 -5.65
CA GLY A 102 14.29 23.73 -6.94
C GLY A 102 15.26 22.55 -7.05
N LEU A 103 15.42 21.75 -6.00
CA LEU A 103 16.37 20.63 -5.93
C LEU A 103 15.99 19.45 -6.83
N LEU A 104 14.69 19.24 -7.07
CA LEU A 104 14.20 18.15 -7.91
C LEU A 104 13.83 18.63 -9.32
N SER A 105 14.08 19.89 -9.65
CA SER A 105 13.95 20.41 -11.00
C SER A 105 14.93 19.70 -11.94
N THR A 106 14.46 19.40 -13.15
CA THR A 106 15.24 18.72 -14.20
C THR A 106 16.42 19.56 -14.71
N ASN A 107 16.56 20.80 -14.24
CA ASN A 107 17.73 21.66 -14.50
C ASN A 107 19.01 21.13 -13.84
N HIS A 108 18.90 20.42 -12.71
CA HIS A 108 20.03 19.88 -11.96
C HIS A 108 20.14 18.36 -12.12
N LEU A 109 21.36 17.82 -11.93
CA LEU A 109 21.61 16.37 -11.99
C LEU A 109 20.72 15.61 -10.98
N LEU A 110 20.49 16.18 -9.79
CA LEU A 110 19.67 15.55 -8.77
C LEU A 110 18.21 15.36 -9.22
N GLY A 111 17.60 16.38 -9.81
CA GLY A 111 16.25 16.28 -10.37
C GLY A 111 16.16 15.31 -11.55
N LYS A 112 17.18 15.27 -12.42
CA LYS A 112 17.27 14.27 -13.49
C LYS A 112 17.35 12.85 -12.93
N VAL A 113 18.20 12.60 -11.94
CA VAL A 113 18.29 11.28 -11.28
C VAL A 113 16.96 10.92 -10.60
N TYR A 114 16.34 11.87 -9.89
CA TYR A 114 15.04 11.64 -9.26
C TYR A 114 13.96 11.30 -10.29
N SER A 115 13.89 12.04 -11.40
CA SER A 115 12.93 11.78 -12.48
C SER A 115 13.12 10.38 -13.07
N LEU A 116 14.37 9.95 -13.32
CA LEU A 116 14.64 8.60 -13.78
C LEU A 116 14.15 7.55 -12.77
N VAL A 117 14.51 7.73 -11.50
CA VAL A 117 14.13 6.79 -10.44
C VAL A 117 12.60 6.73 -10.31
N LYS A 118 11.91 7.86 -10.40
CA LYS A 118 10.44 7.95 -10.41
C LYS A 118 9.84 7.16 -11.56
N GLU A 119 10.36 7.33 -12.77
CA GLU A 119 9.84 6.65 -13.96
C GLU A 119 10.07 5.13 -13.92
N LEU A 120 11.26 4.69 -13.49
CA LEU A 120 11.56 3.28 -13.28
C LEU A 120 10.69 2.67 -12.16
N ALA A 121 10.47 3.43 -11.08
CA ALA A 121 9.57 3.06 -9.99
C ALA A 121 8.12 2.89 -10.48
N ALA A 122 7.59 3.86 -11.23
CA ALA A 122 6.24 3.80 -11.78
C ALA A 122 6.07 2.58 -12.71
N PHE A 123 7.06 2.31 -13.56
CA PHE A 123 7.06 1.11 -14.40
C PHE A 123 7.11 -0.18 -13.58
N ALA A 124 7.99 -0.25 -12.56
CA ALA A 124 8.06 -1.39 -11.65
C ALA A 124 6.74 -1.64 -10.91
N ALA A 125 6.00 -0.57 -10.53
CA ALA A 125 4.68 -0.68 -9.93
C ALA A 125 3.65 -1.27 -10.91
N ILE A 126 3.67 -0.88 -12.19
CA ILE A 126 2.80 -1.47 -13.21
C ILE A 126 3.13 -2.95 -13.40
N VAL A 127 4.40 -3.31 -13.59
CA VAL A 127 4.84 -4.70 -13.75
C VAL A 127 4.46 -5.54 -12.53
N GLY A 128 4.74 -5.05 -11.32
CA GLY A 128 4.36 -5.71 -10.08
C GLY A 128 2.84 -5.90 -9.95
N SER A 129 2.05 -4.92 -10.39
CA SER A 129 0.60 -5.00 -10.38
C SER A 129 0.07 -6.04 -11.37
N PHE A 130 0.64 -6.11 -12.58
CA PHE A 130 0.31 -7.17 -13.56
C PHE A 130 0.69 -8.56 -13.06
N VAL A 131 1.83 -8.70 -12.38
CA VAL A 131 2.21 -9.95 -11.70
C VAL A 131 1.14 -10.35 -10.68
N PHE A 132 0.66 -9.40 -9.88
CA PHE A 132 -0.41 -9.65 -8.91
C PHE A 132 -1.77 -9.95 -9.54
N LEU A 133 -2.07 -9.42 -10.73
CA LEU A 133 -3.25 -9.79 -11.52
C LEU A 133 -3.10 -11.22 -12.07
N TYR A 134 -1.95 -11.56 -12.63
CA TYR A 134 -1.62 -12.90 -13.11
C TYR A 134 -1.78 -13.94 -11.98
N LEU A 135 -1.24 -13.66 -10.80
CA LEU A 135 -1.36 -14.55 -9.64
C LEU A 135 -2.81 -14.76 -9.18
N ARG A 136 -3.72 -13.82 -9.48
CA ARG A 136 -5.13 -13.89 -9.09
C ARG A 136 -6.01 -14.53 -10.15
N TRP A 137 -5.89 -14.14 -11.41
CA TRP A 137 -6.74 -14.65 -12.48
C TRP A 137 -6.26 -15.99 -13.04
N VAL A 138 -4.94 -16.17 -13.20
CA VAL A 138 -4.38 -17.39 -13.80
C VAL A 138 -4.08 -18.42 -12.70
N LYS A 139 -3.36 -18.02 -11.65
CA LYS A 139 -2.98 -18.92 -10.56
C LYS A 139 -4.02 -19.05 -9.46
N ARG A 140 -5.16 -18.36 -9.55
CA ARG A 140 -6.27 -18.44 -8.59
C ARG A 140 -5.84 -18.33 -7.11
N GLY A 141 -4.78 -17.58 -6.83
CA GLY A 141 -4.28 -17.35 -5.47
C GLY A 141 -3.36 -18.44 -4.91
N GLU A 142 -2.95 -19.42 -5.71
CA GLU A 142 -2.11 -20.57 -5.36
C GLU A 142 -0.59 -20.27 -5.40
N ASP A 143 -0.16 -19.02 -5.19
CA ASP A 143 1.27 -18.69 -5.29
C ASP A 143 2.12 -19.52 -4.30
N SER A 144 2.75 -20.56 -4.86
CA SER A 144 3.50 -21.63 -4.18
C SER A 144 5.01 -21.37 -4.21
N GLY A 145 5.42 -20.11 -4.40
CA GLY A 145 6.82 -19.68 -4.29
C GLY A 145 7.47 -19.93 -2.92
N ASP A 146 6.70 -20.37 -1.93
CA ASP A 146 7.16 -20.78 -0.62
C ASP A 146 7.31 -22.31 -0.60
N PRO A 147 8.51 -22.87 -0.36
CA PRO A 147 8.71 -24.32 -0.23
C PRO A 147 7.82 -24.97 0.83
N LYS A 148 7.28 -24.18 1.75
CA LYS A 148 6.39 -24.61 2.84
C LYS A 148 4.90 -24.41 2.53
N ALA A 149 4.55 -23.93 1.34
CA ALA A 149 3.15 -23.75 0.95
C ALA A 149 2.42 -25.10 0.95
N VAL A 150 1.18 -25.10 1.44
CA VAL A 150 0.32 -26.27 1.30
C VAL A 150 -0.08 -26.38 -0.16
N LYS A 151 0.29 -27.50 -0.80
CA LYS A 151 -0.08 -27.77 -2.19
C LYS A 151 -1.60 -27.77 -2.35
N ASP A 152 -2.06 -27.29 -3.51
CA ASP A 152 -3.45 -27.34 -3.94
C ASP A 152 -4.44 -26.57 -3.05
N LYS A 153 -3.96 -25.53 -2.34
CA LYS A 153 -4.83 -24.61 -1.58
C LYS A 153 -4.52 -23.15 -1.90
N PRO A 154 -5.54 -22.30 -2.14
CA PRO A 154 -5.33 -20.88 -2.36
C PRO A 154 -4.85 -20.20 -1.08
N ARG A 155 -3.65 -19.63 -1.14
CA ARG A 155 -3.02 -18.94 0.00
C ARG A 155 -3.61 -17.55 0.17
N MET A 156 -3.76 -16.83 -0.93
CA MET A 156 -4.36 -15.50 -0.98
C MET A 156 -5.88 -15.60 -1.12
N THR A 157 -6.61 -14.75 -0.40
CA THR A 157 -8.03 -14.53 -0.68
C THR A 157 -8.17 -13.79 -2.01
N LEU A 158 -9.10 -14.26 -2.83
CA LEU A 158 -9.42 -13.63 -4.12
C LEU A 158 -10.34 -12.39 -3.96
N GLY A 159 -10.87 -12.20 -2.75
CA GLY A 159 -11.84 -11.15 -2.37
C GLY A 159 -13.09 -11.78 -1.75
N HIS A 160 -13.87 -10.99 -0.98
CA HIS A 160 -15.19 -11.42 -0.54
C HIS A 160 -16.07 -11.67 -1.78
N HIS A 161 -16.69 -12.85 -1.86
CA HIS A 161 -17.61 -13.27 -2.95
C HIS A 161 -16.99 -13.35 -4.35
N ALA A 162 -15.99 -14.22 -4.54
CA ALA A 162 -15.41 -14.52 -5.85
C ALA A 162 -16.42 -15.07 -6.90
N ASP A 163 -17.63 -15.41 -6.45
CA ASP A 163 -18.74 -15.97 -7.22
C ASP A 163 -19.76 -14.93 -7.74
N ARG A 164 -19.66 -13.63 -7.39
CA ARG A 164 -20.70 -12.64 -7.78
C ARG A 164 -20.22 -11.32 -8.40
N TYR A 165 -18.94 -10.93 -8.31
CA TYR A 165 -18.46 -9.64 -8.87
C TYR A 165 -17.09 -9.73 -9.55
N ILE A 166 -16.98 -9.14 -10.76
CA ILE A 166 -15.72 -8.97 -11.53
C ILE A 166 -14.73 -8.02 -10.81
N PHE A 167 -15.23 -7.05 -10.04
CA PHE A 167 -14.43 -6.09 -9.27
C PHE A 167 -14.38 -6.47 -7.80
N THR A 168 -13.43 -7.32 -7.42
CA THR A 168 -13.09 -7.52 -6.00
C THR A 168 -12.18 -6.39 -5.51
N GLU A 169 -12.21 -6.10 -4.21
CA GLU A 169 -11.34 -5.11 -3.54
C GLU A 169 -9.87 -5.12 -4.04
N PRO A 170 -9.15 -6.27 -4.11
CA PRO A 170 -7.78 -6.27 -4.63
C PRO A 170 -7.67 -5.88 -6.11
N ILE A 171 -8.66 -6.23 -6.94
CA ILE A 171 -8.65 -5.88 -8.37
C ILE A 171 -8.83 -4.37 -8.53
N LEU A 172 -9.73 -3.76 -7.76
CA LEU A 172 -9.92 -2.31 -7.74
C LEU A 172 -8.62 -1.59 -7.37
N ILE A 173 -7.92 -2.05 -6.32
CA ILE A 173 -6.65 -1.45 -5.90
C ILE A 173 -5.58 -1.57 -7.00
N LEU A 174 -5.43 -2.74 -7.61
CA LEU A 174 -4.46 -2.96 -8.69
C LEU A 174 -4.77 -2.09 -9.91
N PHE A 175 -6.05 -1.95 -10.25
CA PHE A 175 -6.51 -1.05 -11.31
C PHE A 175 -6.16 0.41 -11.02
N ILE A 176 -6.41 0.88 -9.79
CA ILE A 176 -6.04 2.24 -9.37
C ILE A 176 -4.54 2.45 -9.52
N ILE A 177 -3.71 1.52 -9.02
CA ILE A 177 -2.24 1.63 -9.12
C ILE A 177 -1.81 1.72 -10.59
N ILE A 178 -2.25 0.80 -11.46
CA ILE A 178 -1.84 0.76 -12.87
C ILE A 178 -2.24 2.05 -13.59
N THR A 179 -3.50 2.47 -13.46
CA THR A 179 -4.01 3.65 -14.17
C THR A 179 -3.40 4.95 -13.65
N MET A 180 -3.13 5.04 -12.35
CA MET A 180 -2.46 6.18 -11.74
C MET A 180 -1.01 6.33 -12.22
N MET A 181 -0.29 5.22 -12.45
CA MET A 181 1.06 5.27 -13.06
C MET A 181 1.00 5.68 -14.53
N ALA A 182 0.05 5.13 -15.29
CA ALA A 182 -0.17 5.53 -16.67
C ALA A 182 -0.55 7.02 -16.79
N ALA A 183 -1.30 7.55 -15.83
CA ALA A 183 -1.64 8.96 -15.76
C ALA A 183 -0.41 9.85 -15.50
N ASP A 184 0.58 9.39 -14.71
CA ASP A 184 1.85 10.12 -14.53
C ASP A 184 2.64 10.19 -15.84
N PHE A 185 2.78 9.07 -16.55
CA PHE A 185 3.44 9.05 -17.87
C PHE A 185 2.70 9.90 -18.90
N LEU A 186 1.36 9.89 -18.88
CA LEU A 186 0.55 10.75 -19.74
C LEU A 186 0.78 12.23 -19.44
N TYR A 187 0.85 12.60 -18.16
CA TYR A 187 1.14 13.97 -17.74
C TYR A 187 2.54 14.42 -18.20
N VAL A 188 3.57 13.60 -17.96
CA VAL A 188 4.94 13.90 -18.39
C VAL A 188 5.03 13.97 -19.91
N GLY A 189 4.54 12.96 -20.63
CA GLY A 189 4.60 12.91 -22.09
C GLY A 189 3.85 14.06 -22.77
N SER A 190 2.67 14.42 -22.25
CA SER A 190 1.94 15.59 -22.75
C SER A 190 2.68 16.90 -22.49
N SER A 191 3.36 17.01 -21.35
CA SER A 191 4.16 18.20 -21.00
C SER A 191 5.35 18.36 -21.95
N LEU A 192 6.06 17.26 -22.28
CA LEU A 192 7.17 17.27 -23.23
C LEU A 192 6.74 17.70 -24.63
N VAL A 193 5.58 17.24 -25.12
CA VAL A 193 5.04 17.65 -26.43
C VAL A 193 4.68 19.13 -26.43
N LEU A 194 4.03 19.63 -25.37
CA LEU A 194 3.68 21.04 -25.27
C LEU A 194 4.90 21.94 -25.18
N GLU A 195 5.95 21.50 -24.48
CA GLU A 195 7.22 22.21 -24.38
C GLU A 195 7.94 22.28 -25.74
N SER A 196 8.05 21.15 -26.43
CA SER A 196 8.59 21.07 -27.80
C SER A 196 7.88 22.04 -28.76
N ARG A 197 6.54 22.06 -28.73
CA ARG A 197 5.74 22.99 -29.56
C ARG A 197 5.90 24.46 -29.16
N ALA A 198 6.07 24.75 -27.88
CA ALA A 198 6.24 26.12 -27.40
C ALA A 198 7.59 26.71 -27.83
N TYR A 199 8.65 25.89 -27.85
CA TYR A 199 9.99 26.31 -28.27
C TYR A 199 10.25 26.11 -29.77
N GLY A 200 9.41 25.35 -30.48
CA GLY A 200 9.61 25.04 -31.89
C GLY A 200 10.75 24.04 -32.14
N GLU A 201 11.17 23.33 -31.10
CA GLU A 201 12.26 22.35 -31.12
C GLU A 201 11.67 20.93 -31.15
N PRO A 202 12.38 19.93 -31.70
CA PRO A 202 11.92 18.54 -31.66
C PRO A 202 11.75 18.05 -30.22
N ILE A 203 10.93 17.01 -30.02
CA ILE A 203 10.71 16.41 -28.70
C ILE A 203 12.04 15.96 -28.11
N HIS A 204 12.45 16.59 -27.02
CA HIS A 204 13.67 16.27 -26.29
C HIS A 204 13.34 15.51 -25.00
N ALA A 205 13.06 14.22 -25.12
CA ALA A 205 12.99 13.34 -23.96
C ALA A 205 14.42 13.05 -23.47
N GLY A 206 14.78 13.59 -22.30
CA GLY A 206 16.05 13.27 -21.65
C GLY A 206 16.10 11.79 -21.23
N TRP A 207 17.30 11.27 -20.97
CA TRP A 207 17.48 9.90 -20.46
C TRP A 207 16.78 9.67 -19.11
N TRP A 208 16.37 10.74 -18.43
CA TRP A 208 15.65 10.74 -17.15
C TRP A 208 14.13 10.62 -17.25
N GLU A 209 13.55 10.62 -18.46
CA GLU A 209 12.11 10.46 -18.71
C GLU A 209 11.83 9.43 -19.83
N PRO A 210 12.32 8.17 -19.69
CA PRO A 210 12.21 7.18 -20.76
C PRO A 210 10.77 6.81 -21.15
N PHE A 211 9.87 6.64 -20.19
CA PHE A 211 8.46 6.30 -20.41
C PHE A 211 7.63 7.54 -20.68
N GLY A 212 7.92 8.67 -20.04
CA GLY A 212 7.35 9.97 -20.41
C GLY A 212 7.63 10.32 -21.87
N GLY A 213 8.88 10.11 -22.32
CA GLY A 213 9.30 10.26 -23.71
C GLY A 213 8.58 9.32 -24.68
N LEU A 214 8.37 8.05 -24.28
CA LEU A 214 7.56 7.12 -25.08
C LEU A 214 6.13 7.66 -25.28
N PHE A 215 5.49 8.15 -24.21
CA PHE A 215 4.17 8.78 -24.31
C PHE A 215 4.20 10.06 -25.15
N ALA A 216 5.26 10.87 -25.06
CA ALA A 216 5.44 12.06 -25.89
C ALA A 216 5.45 11.70 -27.38
N HIS A 217 6.22 10.69 -27.78
CA HIS A 217 6.25 10.20 -29.16
C HIS A 217 4.91 9.62 -29.63
N LEU A 218 4.17 8.94 -28.75
CA LEU A 218 2.81 8.46 -29.08
C LEU A 218 1.82 9.61 -29.34
N LEU A 219 2.03 10.75 -28.68
CA LEU A 219 1.18 11.94 -28.79
C LEU A 219 1.65 12.94 -29.87
N ASP A 220 2.86 12.78 -30.41
CA ASP A 220 3.49 13.73 -31.34
C ASP A 220 2.63 13.98 -32.59
N ASN A 221 2.06 12.92 -33.16
CA ASN A 221 1.23 12.95 -34.36
C ASN A 221 -0.14 13.66 -34.16
N LEU A 222 -0.48 14.08 -32.95
CA LEU A 222 -1.73 14.78 -32.67
C LEU A 222 -1.59 16.27 -32.95
N ASP A 223 -1.99 16.70 -34.15
CA ASP A 223 -1.86 18.10 -34.60
C ASP A 223 -2.60 19.11 -33.70
N ASN A 224 -3.65 18.67 -33.00
CA ASN A 224 -4.44 19.54 -32.13
C ASN A 224 -3.79 19.74 -30.75
N GLY A 225 -3.10 20.87 -30.57
CA GLY A 225 -2.52 21.27 -29.28
C GLY A 225 -3.52 21.28 -28.11
N ARG A 226 -4.80 21.56 -28.35
CA ARG A 226 -5.84 21.50 -27.31
C ARG A 226 -6.08 20.09 -26.78
N VAL A 227 -5.94 19.08 -27.64
CA VAL A 227 -6.08 17.66 -27.25
C VAL A 227 -4.92 17.25 -26.35
N VAL A 228 -3.69 17.64 -26.69
CA VAL A 228 -2.50 17.36 -25.87
C VAL A 228 -2.59 18.05 -24.51
N THR A 229 -3.03 19.32 -24.47
CA THR A 229 -3.35 20.00 -23.21
C THR A 229 -4.43 19.24 -22.42
N GLY A 230 -5.47 18.75 -23.09
CA GLY A 230 -6.50 17.91 -22.46
C GLY A 230 -5.91 16.67 -21.77
N PHE A 231 -4.99 15.96 -22.44
CA PHE A 231 -4.31 14.80 -21.86
C PHE A 231 -3.40 15.15 -20.68
N GLN A 232 -2.66 16.26 -20.76
CA GLN A 232 -1.88 16.76 -19.62
C GLN A 232 -2.78 16.99 -18.40
N HIS A 233 -3.93 17.66 -18.61
CA HIS A 233 -4.91 17.93 -17.57
C HIS A 233 -5.53 16.65 -17.00
N VAL A 234 -5.88 15.69 -17.85
CA VAL A 234 -6.43 14.39 -17.43
C VAL A 234 -5.38 13.63 -16.63
N GLY A 235 -4.14 13.51 -17.10
CA GLY A 235 -3.07 12.82 -16.40
C GLY A 235 -2.82 13.42 -15.00
N PHE A 236 -2.77 14.75 -14.92
CA PHE A 236 -2.61 15.48 -13.67
C PHE A 236 -3.74 15.19 -12.66
N TRP A 237 -5.00 15.39 -13.07
CA TRP A 237 -6.15 15.23 -12.17
C TRP A 237 -6.41 13.77 -11.84
N TRP A 238 -6.24 12.87 -12.80
CA TRP A 238 -6.36 11.44 -12.59
C TRP A 238 -5.37 10.99 -11.52
N HIS A 239 -4.07 11.30 -11.68
CA HIS A 239 -3.07 10.93 -10.69
C HIS A 239 -3.38 11.56 -9.33
N SER A 240 -3.55 12.88 -9.29
CA SER A 240 -3.76 13.64 -8.04
C SER A 240 -4.99 13.16 -7.26
N ALA A 241 -6.12 12.92 -7.94
CA ALA A 241 -7.34 12.44 -7.31
C ALA A 241 -7.25 10.96 -6.93
N PHE A 242 -6.65 10.10 -7.76
CA PHE A 242 -6.62 8.66 -7.49
C PHE A 242 -5.72 8.32 -6.30
N VAL A 243 -4.62 9.06 -6.07
CA VAL A 243 -3.80 8.91 -4.85
C VAL A 243 -4.66 9.17 -3.60
N LEU A 244 -5.48 10.23 -3.62
CA LEU A 244 -6.33 10.61 -2.48
C LEU A 244 -7.54 9.69 -2.31
N ILE A 245 -8.12 9.20 -3.41
CA ILE A 245 -9.16 8.17 -3.38
C ILE A 245 -8.59 6.88 -2.80
N PHE A 246 -7.40 6.46 -3.24
CA PHE A 246 -6.71 5.28 -2.73
C PHE A 246 -6.46 5.39 -1.22
N LEU A 247 -5.98 6.55 -0.75
CA LEU A 247 -5.78 6.86 0.66
C LEU A 247 -7.07 6.64 1.48
N ASN A 248 -8.23 7.04 0.95
CA ASN A 248 -9.53 6.88 1.60
C ASN A 248 -10.09 5.46 1.57
N ILE A 249 -9.65 4.63 0.63
CA ILE A 249 -9.98 3.20 0.58
C ILE A 249 -9.19 2.41 1.64
N LEU A 250 -7.99 2.88 2.02
CA LEU A 250 -7.10 2.14 2.92
C LEU A 250 -7.80 1.64 4.20
N PRO A 251 -8.49 2.47 5.01
CA PRO A 251 -9.04 2.03 6.31
C PRO A 251 -10.16 0.97 6.21
N TYR A 252 -10.69 0.73 5.01
CA TYR A 252 -11.78 -0.21 4.75
C TYR A 252 -11.33 -1.46 3.99
N SER A 253 -10.05 -1.54 3.64
CA SER A 253 -9.48 -2.58 2.79
C SER A 253 -8.36 -3.34 3.51
N LYS A 254 -7.96 -4.49 2.98
CA LYS A 254 -6.73 -5.19 3.42
C LYS A 254 -5.46 -4.39 3.14
N HIS A 255 -5.56 -3.34 2.32
CA HIS A 255 -4.47 -2.41 2.07
C HIS A 255 -4.20 -1.47 3.25
N PHE A 256 -5.06 -1.45 4.29
CA PHE A 256 -4.81 -0.69 5.51
C PHE A 256 -3.46 -1.02 6.16
N HIS A 257 -2.95 -2.23 5.92
CA HIS A 257 -1.65 -2.67 6.38
C HIS A 257 -0.52 -1.70 6.07
N VAL A 258 -0.58 -0.93 4.97
CA VAL A 258 0.48 0.05 4.63
C VAL A 258 0.66 1.11 5.71
N LEU A 259 -0.42 1.44 6.43
CA LEU A 259 -0.40 2.37 7.56
C LEU A 259 -0.16 1.63 8.87
N THR A 260 -0.86 0.50 9.10
CA THR A 260 -0.83 -0.17 10.39
C THR A 260 0.42 -1.02 10.62
N VAL A 261 1.14 -1.45 9.57
CA VAL A 261 2.36 -2.26 9.71
C VAL A 261 3.47 -1.51 10.46
N ILE A 262 3.54 -0.19 10.31
CA ILE A 262 4.58 0.65 10.94
C ILE A 262 4.48 0.58 12.47
N PRO A 263 3.36 1.00 13.11
CA PRO A 263 3.20 0.86 14.56
C PRO A 263 3.15 -0.61 15.00
N ASN A 264 2.65 -1.52 14.15
CA ASN A 264 2.58 -2.95 14.49
C ASN A 264 3.97 -3.59 14.63
N VAL A 265 4.87 -3.37 13.67
CA VAL A 265 6.25 -3.86 13.72
C VAL A 265 7.05 -3.16 14.82
N PHE A 266 6.81 -1.87 15.04
CA PHE A 266 7.44 -1.16 16.17
C PHE A 266 7.08 -1.80 17.51
N ALA A 267 5.79 -2.11 17.70
CA ALA A 267 5.27 -2.76 18.91
C ALA A 267 5.43 -4.30 18.90
N TYR A 268 6.11 -4.88 17.90
CA TYR A 268 6.33 -6.32 17.83
C TYR A 268 7.20 -6.81 18.98
N GLU A 269 6.81 -7.90 19.63
CA GLU A 269 7.56 -8.50 20.71
C GLU A 269 8.29 -9.75 20.22
N ARG A 270 9.61 -9.77 20.35
CA ARG A 270 10.45 -10.92 19.98
C ARG A 270 10.45 -11.95 21.10
N ARG A 271 9.31 -12.61 21.35
CA ARG A 271 9.27 -13.80 22.21
C ARG A 271 9.40 -15.06 21.34
N PRO A 272 10.56 -15.72 21.29
CA PRO A 272 10.66 -17.00 20.60
C PRO A 272 9.81 -18.05 21.33
N ASN A 273 8.90 -18.70 20.59
CA ASN A 273 8.19 -19.92 20.99
C ASN A 273 7.37 -19.89 22.29
N ALA A 274 6.89 -18.72 22.74
CA ALA A 274 6.04 -18.63 23.93
C ALA A 274 4.58 -18.36 23.54
N LEU A 275 3.68 -19.30 23.88
CA LEU A 275 2.28 -18.94 24.06
C LEU A 275 2.19 -17.93 25.23
N PRO A 276 1.27 -16.95 25.18
CA PRO A 276 1.03 -16.08 26.32
C PRO A 276 0.75 -16.95 27.56
N LYS A 277 1.48 -16.71 28.66
CA LYS A 277 1.21 -17.42 29.92
C LYS A 277 -0.16 -16.97 30.42
N VAL A 278 -1.05 -17.91 30.69
CA VAL A 278 -2.28 -17.61 31.43
C VAL A 278 -1.86 -17.43 32.88
N GLU A 279 -1.96 -16.22 33.40
CA GLU A 279 -1.68 -15.92 34.81
C GLU A 279 -2.69 -16.62 35.70
N ASP A 280 -2.19 -17.25 36.78
CA ASP A 280 -2.98 -17.98 37.78
C ASP A 280 -3.96 -19.00 37.17
N LEU A 281 -3.50 -19.85 36.25
CA LEU A 281 -4.38 -20.80 35.56
C LEU A 281 -5.17 -21.70 36.52
N GLU A 282 -4.53 -22.24 37.56
CA GLU A 282 -5.16 -23.10 38.55
C GLU A 282 -6.22 -22.35 39.35
N GLY A 283 -5.87 -21.20 39.93
CA GLY A 283 -6.82 -20.39 40.69
C GLY A 283 -7.99 -19.90 39.83
N LYS A 284 -7.76 -19.57 38.55
CA LYS A 284 -8.83 -19.21 37.62
C LYS A 284 -9.79 -20.37 37.35
N VAL A 285 -9.26 -21.59 37.18
CA VAL A 285 -10.11 -22.77 37.00
C VAL A 285 -10.92 -23.07 38.26
N GLU A 286 -10.30 -22.98 39.44
CA GLU A 286 -10.98 -23.20 40.72
C GLU A 286 -12.08 -22.17 41.02
N ARG A 287 -11.88 -20.92 40.60
CA ARG A 287 -12.86 -19.83 40.75
C ARG A 287 -13.86 -19.74 39.58
N GLU A 288 -13.80 -20.70 38.64
CA GLU A 288 -14.61 -20.71 37.42
C GLU A 288 -14.49 -19.40 36.60
N GLU A 289 -13.33 -18.76 36.66
CA GLU A 289 -13.02 -17.57 35.88
C GLU A 289 -12.74 -17.93 34.42
N SER A 290 -13.08 -16.99 33.54
CA SER A 290 -12.90 -17.16 32.12
C SER A 290 -11.41 -17.23 31.74
N LEU A 291 -11.02 -18.24 30.96
CA LEU A 291 -9.65 -18.44 30.50
C LEU A 291 -9.42 -17.77 29.14
N GLY A 292 -8.34 -17.00 29.02
CA GLY A 292 -7.94 -16.40 27.73
C GLY A 292 -8.82 -15.23 27.29
N ILE A 293 -9.18 -15.21 26.00
CA ILE A 293 -9.92 -14.12 25.33
C ILE A 293 -11.30 -14.67 24.98
N ASN A 294 -12.35 -14.13 25.59
CA ASN A 294 -13.73 -14.59 25.42
C ASN A 294 -14.55 -13.62 24.57
N GLN A 295 -14.30 -12.33 24.72
CA GLN A 295 -14.99 -11.24 24.03
C GLN A 295 -13.98 -10.27 23.41
N LEU A 296 -14.46 -9.43 22.49
CA LEU A 296 -13.61 -8.43 21.81
C LEU A 296 -12.93 -7.45 22.78
N SER A 297 -13.61 -7.08 23.86
CA SER A 297 -13.07 -6.18 24.89
C SER A 297 -11.91 -6.78 25.68
N ASP A 298 -11.68 -8.10 25.62
CA ASP A 298 -10.53 -8.74 26.26
C ASP A 298 -9.26 -8.66 25.38
N LEU A 299 -9.38 -8.24 24.11
CA LEU A 299 -8.24 -8.04 23.22
C LEU A 299 -7.43 -6.84 23.70
N THR A 300 -6.10 -6.91 23.61
CA THR A 300 -5.28 -5.72 23.83
C THR A 300 -5.31 -4.82 22.60
N TYR A 301 -4.91 -3.56 22.76
CA TYR A 301 -4.68 -2.64 21.63
C TYR A 301 -3.78 -3.25 20.55
N LYS A 302 -2.75 -4.01 20.97
CA LYS A 302 -1.84 -4.69 20.03
C LYS A 302 -2.54 -5.81 19.28
N HIS A 303 -3.39 -6.61 19.95
CA HIS A 303 -4.18 -7.64 19.28
C HIS A 303 -5.10 -7.04 18.21
N ILE A 304 -5.81 -5.95 18.52
CA ILE A 304 -6.67 -5.27 17.55
C ILE A 304 -5.84 -4.72 16.37
N MET A 305 -4.65 -4.18 16.64
CA MET A 305 -3.74 -3.72 15.58
C MET A 305 -3.25 -4.86 14.67
N ASP A 306 -3.06 -6.07 15.21
CA ASP A 306 -2.74 -7.26 14.42
C ASP A 306 -3.87 -7.63 13.46
N LEU A 307 -5.13 -7.44 13.86
CA LEU A 307 -6.29 -7.66 12.99
C LEU A 307 -6.27 -6.72 11.77
N TYR A 308 -6.01 -5.43 11.99
CA TYR A 308 -5.97 -4.43 10.92
C TYR A 308 -4.77 -4.58 9.97
N THR A 309 -3.67 -5.16 10.48
CA THR A 309 -2.44 -5.37 9.70
C THR A 309 -2.50 -6.66 8.88
N CYS A 310 -3.52 -7.51 9.08
CA CYS A 310 -3.68 -8.75 8.33
C CYS A 310 -3.89 -8.45 6.84
N THR A 311 -2.97 -8.91 6.00
CA THR A 311 -3.02 -8.77 4.53
C THR A 311 -3.64 -9.96 3.81
N GLU A 312 -4.22 -10.91 4.55
CA GLU A 312 -4.82 -12.13 4.00
C GLU A 312 -3.83 -12.99 3.18
N CYS A 313 -2.53 -12.86 3.48
CA CYS A 313 -1.43 -13.48 2.74
C CYS A 313 -1.24 -14.99 2.97
N GLY A 314 -2.03 -15.61 3.84
CA GLY A 314 -2.03 -17.07 4.08
C GLY A 314 -0.82 -17.67 4.80
N ARG A 315 0.26 -16.90 5.04
CA ARG A 315 1.51 -17.36 5.70
C ARG A 315 1.29 -18.10 7.03
N CYS A 316 0.35 -17.63 7.83
CA CYS A 316 0.00 -18.25 9.11
C CYS A 316 -0.73 -19.59 8.94
N SER A 317 -1.44 -19.79 7.83
CA SER A 317 -2.16 -21.04 7.55
C SER A 317 -1.22 -22.12 7.03
N ASP A 318 -0.20 -21.75 6.27
CA ASP A 318 0.79 -22.71 5.74
C ASP A 318 1.63 -23.36 6.84
N ASN A 319 1.74 -22.72 8.00
CA ASN A 319 2.45 -23.27 9.16
C ASN A 319 1.49 -23.88 10.20
N CYS A 320 0.19 -23.95 9.93
CA CYS A 320 -0.81 -24.44 10.88
C CYS A 320 -1.08 -25.94 10.67
N PRO A 321 -0.76 -26.83 11.64
CA PRO A 321 -1.02 -28.26 11.50
C PRO A 321 -2.48 -28.59 11.21
N ALA A 322 -3.44 -27.86 11.80
CA ALA A 322 -4.86 -28.07 11.56
C ALA A 322 -5.25 -27.79 10.11
N TYR A 323 -4.75 -26.68 9.54
CA TYR A 323 -5.02 -26.32 8.15
C TYR A 323 -4.35 -27.29 7.16
N ILE A 324 -3.10 -27.67 7.44
CA ILE A 324 -2.32 -28.62 6.61
C ILE A 324 -3.03 -29.97 6.55
N THR A 325 -3.54 -30.48 7.68
CA THR A 325 -4.27 -31.75 7.78
C THR A 325 -5.73 -31.71 7.29
N GLY A 326 -6.16 -30.59 6.67
CA GLY A 326 -7.51 -30.48 6.09
C GLY A 326 -8.63 -30.20 7.09
N LYS A 327 -8.31 -29.88 8.35
CA LYS A 327 -9.31 -29.47 9.34
C LYS A 327 -9.81 -28.06 9.02
N LYS A 328 -11.02 -27.73 9.49
CA LYS A 328 -11.67 -26.43 9.27
C LYS A 328 -10.90 -25.24 9.89
N LEU A 329 -10.06 -25.48 10.90
CA LEU A 329 -9.37 -24.41 11.64
C LEU A 329 -8.19 -23.84 10.84
N SER A 330 -8.24 -22.54 10.58
CA SER A 330 -7.18 -21.76 9.94
C SER A 330 -6.94 -20.46 10.70
N PRO A 331 -5.69 -20.14 11.09
CA PRO A 331 -5.38 -18.89 11.78
C PRO A 331 -5.76 -17.66 10.97
N LYS A 332 -5.62 -17.70 9.63
CA LYS A 332 -6.04 -16.62 8.74
C LYS A 332 -7.54 -16.36 8.90
N HIS A 333 -8.38 -17.38 8.71
CA HIS A 333 -9.83 -17.23 8.76
C HIS A 333 -10.31 -16.80 10.15
N ARG A 334 -9.65 -17.26 11.22
CA ARG A 334 -9.92 -16.78 12.58
C ARG A 334 -9.62 -15.28 12.71
N THR A 335 -8.46 -14.81 12.27
CA THR A 335 -8.10 -13.38 12.31
C THR A 335 -9.11 -12.54 11.52
N LEU A 336 -9.53 -13.00 10.34
CA LEU A 336 -10.52 -12.29 9.52
C LEU A 336 -11.89 -12.24 10.18
N ALA A 337 -12.38 -13.35 10.72
CA ALA A 337 -13.67 -13.38 11.41
C ALA A 337 -13.71 -12.41 12.60
N ILE A 338 -12.63 -12.31 13.38
CA ILE A 338 -12.56 -11.37 14.51
C ILE A 338 -12.45 -9.93 14.02
N ARG A 339 -11.66 -9.67 12.96
CA ARG A 339 -11.55 -8.34 12.33
C ARG A 339 -12.89 -7.85 11.81
N ASP A 340 -13.59 -8.72 11.07
CA ASP A 340 -14.86 -8.38 10.44
C ASP A 340 -15.98 -8.23 11.48
N HIS A 341 -15.90 -8.93 12.62
CA HIS A 341 -16.80 -8.73 13.76
C HIS A 341 -16.54 -7.41 14.51
N LEU A 342 -15.31 -6.90 14.49
CA LEU A 342 -14.95 -5.60 15.09
C LEU A 342 -15.43 -4.41 14.25
N TYR A 343 -15.62 -4.60 12.95
CA TYR A 343 -16.04 -3.58 11.98
C TYR A 343 -17.53 -3.28 12.09
#